data_AF-A0A926VAY1-F1
#
_entry.id   AF-A0A926VAY1-F1
#
_cell.length_a   1.000
_cell.length_b   1.000
_cell.length_c   1.000
_cell.angle_alpha   90.00
_cell.angle_beta   90.00
_cell.angle_gamma   90.00
#
_symmetry.space_group_name_H-M   'P 1'
#
loop_
_entity.id
_entity.type
_entity.pdbx_description
1 polymer ?
#
loop_
_entity_poly.entity_id
_entity_poly.type
_entity_poly.pdbx_seq_one_letter_code
_entity_poly.pdbx_strand_id
1 'polypeptide(L)'
;MTVMWYKESEIIMGVLPDDSQSELPVELNTKARLLVNESQKTIYTLLLDIVKRKHPSFVLAIFKDLFINLADCMNSTPTRAIHEIVAANNEEVFRNTLKRCCYILVNNWEVARQHQAIRELIDIFSDSVISQRTTSVNLSRLRKWLKNFITSKDYEELKIFSLKHEEGEKGHWSYRYTSYLLVPQYIDRTNPVEQRKAAKTLAKQLKDKFKLDLAMYTARANSVEKENTMPKNPTGLGDEVLNVIKMLVARRGQFNYVNLANIFTQQTQYITYKEFKISLVKYLIFCLNDKDLAMVISAKLSDKLNSLYENHDNEEINNLLLQKTCQHLIEYLTTENHQLPSELFLVLIFQKTPLILVILLLKIVLICKPSRLHLEACIADLIRYYEQFPEEDCQWVINFVEIFNVTFTIYAEDVEYNLVKINNDRADGTMVEWEDYRVFSQLKGEPKADGKVNEKNSL
;
A
#
# COMPACT_ATOMS: atom_id res chain seq x y z
N MET A 1 -8.65 -13.40 -23.28
CA MET A 1 -7.97 -12.55 -22.28
C MET A 1 -6.68 -13.16 -21.69
N THR A 2 -6.09 -14.19 -22.30
CA THR A 2 -4.91 -14.90 -21.74
C THR A 2 -3.60 -14.61 -22.48
N VAL A 3 -3.62 -13.80 -23.55
CA VAL A 3 -2.44 -13.59 -24.43
C VAL A 3 -1.75 -12.23 -24.23
N MET A 4 -2.35 -11.29 -23.48
CA MET A 4 -1.72 -9.98 -23.20
C MET A 4 -0.78 -9.96 -21.98
N TRP A 5 -0.65 -11.06 -21.24
CA TRP A 5 0.23 -11.15 -20.06
C TRP A 5 1.69 -11.53 -20.37
N TYR A 6 2.03 -11.78 -21.64
CA TYR A 6 3.36 -12.29 -22.04
C TYR A 6 4.26 -11.25 -22.73
N LYS A 7 3.82 -9.99 -22.88
CA LYS A 7 4.54 -8.99 -23.70
C LYS A 7 5.25 -7.87 -22.93
N GLU A 8 5.14 -7.81 -21.60
CA GLU A 8 5.87 -6.81 -20.78
C GLU A 8 7.16 -7.37 -20.14
N SER A 9 7.59 -8.57 -20.51
CA SER A 9 8.83 -9.20 -20.03
C SER A 9 10.07 -8.94 -20.91
N GLU A 10 9.95 -8.18 -21.99
CA GLU A 10 11.06 -7.77 -22.85
C GLU A 10 11.02 -6.24 -23.01
N ILE A 11 11.86 -5.54 -22.24
CA ILE A 11 12.51 -4.24 -22.52
C ILE A 11 13.06 -3.74 -21.17
N ILE A 12 14.37 -3.93 -20.98
CA ILE A 12 15.37 -3.06 -20.34
C ILE A 12 16.64 -3.92 -20.27
N MET A 13 17.40 -3.88 -21.35
CA MET A 13 18.80 -4.32 -21.43
C MET A 13 19.61 -3.10 -21.82
N GLY A 14 20.65 -2.79 -21.05
CA GLY A 14 21.70 -1.87 -21.47
C GLY A 14 22.13 -0.84 -20.42
N VAL A 15 23.01 -1.25 -19.50
CA VAL A 15 24.18 -0.45 -19.08
C VAL A 15 25.28 -1.45 -18.71
N LEU A 16 26.39 -1.43 -19.46
CA LEU A 16 27.61 -2.20 -19.18
C LEU A 16 28.45 -1.49 -18.10
N PRO A 17 29.21 -2.21 -17.26
CA PRO A 17 30.15 -1.61 -16.31
C PRO A 17 31.51 -1.33 -16.98
N ASP A 18 32.15 -0.24 -16.55
CA ASP A 18 33.47 0.22 -16.97
C ASP A 18 34.57 -0.59 -16.24
N ASP A 19 35.51 -1.13 -17.00
CA ASP A 19 36.62 -1.96 -16.53
C ASP A 19 37.90 -1.12 -16.41
N SER A 20 38.52 -1.09 -15.23
CA SER A 20 39.98 -0.91 -15.13
C SER A 20 40.57 -1.43 -13.79
N GLN A 21 41.14 -2.63 -13.91
CA GLN A 21 42.41 -3.15 -13.32
C GLN A 21 42.63 -3.20 -11.79
N SER A 22 42.70 -4.42 -11.25
CA SER A 22 43.95 -5.00 -10.70
C SER A 22 43.83 -6.52 -10.55
N GLU A 23 44.83 -7.24 -11.04
CA GLU A 23 44.81 -8.69 -11.27
C GLU A 23 45.01 -9.50 -9.98
N LEU A 24 44.14 -10.51 -9.80
CA LEU A 24 44.15 -11.61 -8.81
C LEU A 24 43.86 -11.23 -7.32
N PRO A 25 42.62 -10.81 -7.03
CA PRO A 25 41.73 -11.57 -6.12
C PRO A 25 40.28 -11.77 -6.66
N VAL A 26 40.03 -11.40 -7.91
CA VAL A 26 38.66 -11.33 -8.48
C VAL A 26 38.07 -12.73 -8.74
N GLU A 27 38.85 -13.70 -9.20
CA GLU A 27 38.34 -15.04 -9.58
C GLU A 27 37.84 -15.89 -8.40
N LEU A 28 38.50 -15.83 -7.24
CA LEU A 28 38.08 -16.53 -6.02
C LEU A 28 36.76 -15.97 -5.49
N ASN A 29 36.60 -14.64 -5.56
CA ASN A 29 35.36 -13.96 -5.22
C ASN A 29 34.24 -14.31 -6.22
N THR A 30 34.55 -14.39 -7.52
CA THR A 30 33.59 -14.81 -8.55
C THR A 30 33.15 -16.26 -8.39
N LYS A 31 34.06 -17.20 -8.13
CA LYS A 31 33.71 -18.62 -7.90
C LYS A 31 32.87 -18.81 -6.63
N ALA A 32 33.24 -18.15 -5.53
CA ALA A 32 32.46 -18.19 -4.29
C ALA A 32 31.04 -17.59 -4.48
N ARG A 33 30.93 -16.48 -5.23
CA ARG A 33 29.63 -15.88 -5.59
C ARG A 33 28.80 -16.80 -6.49
N LEU A 34 29.40 -17.46 -7.47
CA LEU A 34 28.73 -18.41 -8.34
C LEU A 34 28.19 -19.61 -7.55
N LEU A 35 29.01 -20.18 -6.67
CA LEU A 35 28.61 -21.28 -5.79
C LEU A 35 27.41 -20.88 -4.93
N VAL A 36 27.47 -19.74 -4.25
CA VAL A 36 26.37 -19.22 -3.42
C VAL A 36 25.09 -19.03 -4.24
N ASN A 37 25.19 -18.53 -5.47
CA ASN A 37 24.05 -18.37 -6.36
C ASN A 37 23.44 -19.72 -6.78
N GLU A 38 24.25 -20.75 -7.01
CA GLU A 38 23.80 -22.12 -7.30
C GLU A 38 23.13 -22.76 -6.07
N SER A 39 23.71 -22.57 -4.89
CA SER A 39 23.13 -23.01 -3.62
C SER A 39 21.74 -22.38 -3.40
N GLN A 40 21.63 -21.07 -3.62
CA GLN A 40 20.34 -20.35 -3.55
C GLN A 40 19.31 -20.91 -4.54
N LYS A 41 19.69 -21.08 -5.81
CA LYS A 41 18.81 -21.68 -6.84
C LYS A 41 18.32 -23.07 -6.44
N THR A 42 19.19 -23.89 -5.89
CA THR A 42 18.87 -25.25 -5.42
C THR A 42 17.79 -25.20 -4.34
N ILE A 43 17.95 -24.33 -3.34
CA ILE A 43 16.98 -24.18 -2.24
C ILE A 43 15.65 -23.63 -2.76
N TYR A 44 15.67 -22.59 -3.61
CA TYR A 44 14.44 -22.01 -4.15
C TYR A 44 13.66 -23.00 -5.01
N THR A 45 14.36 -23.78 -5.84
CA THR A 45 13.73 -24.80 -6.70
C THR A 45 13.09 -25.91 -5.87
N LEU A 46 13.78 -26.38 -4.81
CA LEU A 46 13.21 -27.34 -3.88
C LEU A 46 11.91 -26.81 -3.27
N LEU A 47 11.95 -25.63 -2.66
CA LEU A 47 10.78 -25.07 -1.97
C LEU A 47 9.62 -24.84 -2.93
N LEU A 48 9.88 -24.36 -4.14
CA LEU A 48 8.87 -24.19 -5.19
C LEU A 48 8.24 -25.52 -5.63
N ASP A 49 9.00 -26.62 -5.63
CA ASP A 49 8.48 -27.94 -6.00
C ASP A 49 7.63 -28.55 -4.88
N ILE A 50 8.16 -28.56 -3.66
CA ILE A 50 7.49 -29.20 -2.52
C ILE A 50 6.22 -28.43 -2.11
N VAL A 51 6.21 -27.09 -2.18
CA VAL A 51 5.05 -26.29 -1.80
C VAL A 51 3.84 -26.52 -2.72
N LYS A 52 4.07 -26.94 -3.96
CA LYS A 52 3.01 -27.24 -4.94
C LYS A 52 2.48 -28.67 -4.84
N ARG A 53 3.27 -29.60 -4.30
CA ARG A 53 3.00 -31.05 -4.38
C ARG A 53 2.75 -31.71 -3.04
N LYS A 54 3.25 -31.13 -1.94
CA LYS A 54 3.25 -31.75 -0.62
C LYS A 54 2.35 -30.99 0.36
N HIS A 55 1.96 -31.66 1.43
CA HIS A 55 1.19 -31.07 2.50
C HIS A 55 2.02 -30.01 3.27
N PRO A 56 1.43 -28.90 3.74
CA PRO A 56 2.18 -27.83 4.41
C PRO A 56 3.03 -28.28 5.60
N SER A 57 2.53 -29.21 6.43
CA SER A 57 3.29 -29.74 7.57
C SER A 57 4.62 -30.40 7.15
N PHE A 58 4.66 -31.09 6.01
CA PHE A 58 5.88 -31.65 5.46
C PHE A 58 6.84 -30.56 4.98
N VAL A 59 6.32 -29.53 4.31
CA VAL A 59 7.11 -28.40 3.81
C VAL A 59 7.72 -27.61 4.97
N LEU A 60 6.97 -27.41 6.05
CA LEU A 60 7.42 -26.76 7.29
C LEU A 60 8.51 -27.57 7.99
N ALA A 61 8.39 -28.90 8.05
CA ALA A 61 9.43 -29.76 8.59
C ALA A 61 10.76 -29.62 7.80
N ILE A 62 10.69 -29.70 6.46
CA ILE A 62 11.86 -29.47 5.60
C ILE A 62 12.45 -28.07 5.79
N PHE A 63 11.60 -27.05 5.90
CA PHE A 63 12.06 -25.68 6.15
C PHE A 63 12.79 -25.57 7.49
N LYS A 64 12.23 -26.15 8.56
CA LYS A 64 12.84 -26.17 9.89
C LYS A 64 14.18 -26.90 9.89
N ASP A 65 14.26 -28.03 9.19
CA ASP A 65 15.50 -28.82 9.11
C ASP A 65 16.60 -28.06 8.36
N LEU A 66 16.26 -27.36 7.28
CA LEU A 66 17.20 -26.57 6.49
C LEU A 66 17.69 -25.31 7.23
N PHE A 67 16.78 -24.53 7.82
CA PHE A 67 17.12 -23.18 8.31
C PHE A 67 17.29 -23.07 9.82
N ILE A 68 16.72 -23.98 10.62
CA ILE A 68 16.76 -23.89 12.09
C ILE A 68 17.69 -24.95 12.69
N ASN A 69 17.45 -26.21 12.36
CA ASN A 69 18.21 -27.33 12.91
C ASN A 69 19.57 -27.49 12.23
N LEU A 70 19.68 -27.05 10.96
CA LEU A 70 20.81 -27.35 10.08
C LEU A 70 21.12 -28.85 10.14
N ALA A 71 20.08 -29.67 10.01
CA ALA A 71 20.17 -31.08 10.35
C ALA A 71 21.18 -31.78 9.43
N ASP A 72 22.22 -32.39 10.02
CA ASP A 72 23.22 -33.21 9.32
C ASP A 72 22.61 -34.49 8.72
N CYS A 73 21.34 -34.78 9.01
CA CYS A 73 20.68 -35.96 8.48
C CYS A 73 20.38 -35.75 6.99
N MET A 74 21.19 -36.44 6.19
CA MET A 74 21.13 -36.63 4.74
C MET A 74 21.99 -35.62 3.96
N ASN A 75 23.00 -36.17 3.27
CA ASN A 75 23.80 -35.56 2.18
C ASN A 75 22.93 -35.18 0.97
N SER A 76 21.81 -34.52 1.21
CA SER A 76 20.91 -34.02 0.17
C SER A 76 21.49 -32.72 -0.36
N THR A 77 21.43 -32.53 -1.68
CA THR A 77 21.89 -31.32 -2.36
C THR A 77 21.40 -30.01 -1.69
N PRO A 78 20.15 -29.93 -1.18
CA PRO A 78 19.67 -28.75 -0.45
C PRO A 78 20.32 -28.51 0.91
N THR A 79 20.61 -29.56 1.70
CA THR A 79 21.31 -29.42 2.98
C THR A 79 22.73 -28.90 2.73
N ARG A 80 23.43 -29.46 1.73
CA ARG A 80 24.76 -28.95 1.34
C ARG A 80 24.71 -27.50 0.90
N ALA A 81 23.70 -27.12 0.12
CA ALA A 81 23.52 -25.75 -0.34
C ALA A 81 23.38 -24.75 0.81
N ILE A 82 22.63 -25.07 1.88
CA ILE A 82 22.52 -24.15 3.02
C ILE A 82 23.84 -24.07 3.82
N HIS A 83 24.56 -25.19 3.95
CA HIS A 83 25.91 -25.18 4.55
C HIS A 83 26.89 -24.31 3.75
N GLU A 84 26.86 -24.37 2.41
CA GLU A 84 27.69 -23.54 1.53
C GLU A 84 27.41 -22.05 1.75
N ILE A 85 26.14 -21.66 1.85
CA ILE A 85 25.73 -20.27 2.14
C ILE A 85 26.23 -19.82 3.52
N VAL A 86 26.10 -20.66 4.55
CA VAL A 86 26.56 -20.35 5.92
C VAL A 86 28.09 -20.32 6.01
N ALA A 87 28.78 -21.17 5.24
CA ALA A 87 30.24 -21.22 5.16
C ALA A 87 30.83 -20.00 4.44
N ALA A 88 30.10 -19.41 3.48
CA ALA A 88 30.48 -18.16 2.82
C ALA A 88 30.53 -16.94 3.77
N ASN A 89 30.06 -17.09 5.01
CA ASN A 89 30.16 -16.10 6.09
C ASN A 89 29.61 -14.71 5.73
N ASN A 90 28.54 -14.66 4.95
CA ASN A 90 27.85 -13.44 4.57
C ASN A 90 26.41 -13.44 5.12
N GLU A 91 26.19 -12.69 6.20
CA GLU A 91 24.90 -12.61 6.89
C GLU A 91 23.79 -12.04 5.99
N GLU A 92 24.10 -11.01 5.20
CA GLU A 92 23.14 -10.36 4.32
C GLU A 92 22.62 -11.33 3.26
N VAL A 93 23.52 -12.10 2.65
CA VAL A 93 23.16 -13.13 1.67
C VAL A 93 22.29 -14.22 2.31
N PHE A 94 22.64 -14.69 3.51
CA PHE A 94 21.83 -15.65 4.24
C PHE A 94 20.43 -15.10 4.53
N ARG A 95 20.34 -13.89 5.08
CA ARG A 95 19.06 -13.22 5.38
C ARG A 95 18.20 -13.03 4.14
N ASN A 96 18.79 -12.58 3.03
CA ASN A 96 18.07 -12.42 1.76
C ASN A 96 17.57 -13.77 1.22
N THR A 97 18.35 -14.84 1.41
CA THR A 97 17.95 -16.21 1.04
C THR A 97 16.76 -16.67 1.87
N LEU A 98 16.88 -16.55 3.19
CA LEU A 98 15.82 -16.92 4.13
C LEU A 98 14.54 -16.13 3.87
N LYS A 99 14.66 -14.81 3.71
CA LYS A 99 13.55 -13.90 3.37
C LYS A 99 12.83 -14.36 2.11
N ARG A 100 13.57 -14.58 1.01
CA ARG A 100 12.99 -15.04 -0.25
C ARG A 100 12.31 -16.40 -0.11
N CYS A 101 12.90 -17.33 0.65
CA CYS A 101 12.31 -18.64 0.93
C CYS A 101 10.97 -18.52 1.66
N CYS A 102 10.88 -17.65 2.67
CA CYS A 102 9.61 -17.39 3.37
C CYS A 102 8.54 -16.87 2.40
N TYR A 103 8.86 -15.89 1.56
CA TYR A 103 7.91 -15.33 0.60
C TYR A 103 7.52 -16.30 -0.54
N ILE A 104 8.38 -17.24 -0.92
CA ILE A 104 8.00 -18.34 -1.81
C ILE A 104 6.86 -19.14 -1.19
N LEU A 105 7.00 -19.53 0.08
CA LEU A 105 5.98 -20.31 0.78
C LEU A 105 4.68 -19.50 0.98
N VAL A 106 4.79 -18.28 1.50
CA VAL A 106 3.65 -17.37 1.72
C VAL A 106 2.84 -17.16 0.45
N ASN A 107 3.47 -16.87 -0.68
CA ASN A 107 2.76 -16.65 -1.94
C ASN A 107 1.97 -17.89 -2.40
N ASN A 108 2.54 -19.09 -2.27
CA ASN A 108 1.87 -20.31 -2.70
C ASN A 108 0.72 -20.68 -1.74
N TRP A 109 0.94 -20.54 -0.43
CA TRP A 109 -0.08 -20.84 0.57
C TRP A 109 -1.22 -19.82 0.61
N GLU A 110 -0.97 -18.54 0.35
CA GLU A 110 -2.05 -17.55 0.18
C GLU A 110 -2.98 -17.93 -0.99
N VAL A 111 -2.41 -18.37 -2.13
CA VAL A 111 -3.21 -18.83 -3.28
C VAL A 111 -4.00 -20.09 -2.94
N ALA A 112 -3.40 -21.01 -2.18
CA ALA A 112 -4.05 -22.24 -1.72
C ALA A 112 -4.99 -22.04 -0.51
N ARG A 113 -5.14 -20.80 0.01
CA ARG A 113 -5.89 -20.46 1.23
C ARG A 113 -5.43 -21.24 2.47
N GLN A 114 -4.15 -21.61 2.53
CA GLN A 114 -3.53 -22.35 3.63
C GLN A 114 -2.96 -21.40 4.69
N HIS A 115 -3.83 -20.55 5.26
CA HIS A 115 -3.41 -19.50 6.20
C HIS A 115 -2.81 -20.03 7.49
N GLN A 116 -3.24 -21.22 7.94
CA GLN A 116 -2.66 -21.90 9.09
C GLN A 116 -1.17 -22.21 8.88
N ALA A 117 -0.77 -22.60 7.67
CA ALA A 117 0.63 -22.89 7.36
C ALA A 117 1.52 -21.63 7.40
N ILE A 118 0.96 -20.47 7.04
CA ILE A 118 1.65 -19.18 7.13
C ILE A 118 1.92 -18.81 8.59
N ARG A 119 0.92 -19.04 9.47
CA ARG A 119 1.10 -18.84 10.93
C ARG A 119 2.18 -19.76 11.48
N GLU A 120 2.09 -21.06 11.18
CA GLU A 120 3.08 -22.04 11.64
C GLU A 120 4.50 -21.72 11.13
N LEU A 121 4.66 -21.20 9.90
CA LEU A 121 5.95 -20.73 9.41
C LEU A 121 6.54 -19.60 10.24
N ILE A 122 5.71 -18.64 10.66
CA ILE A 122 6.15 -17.51 11.48
C ILE A 122 6.47 -17.98 12.90
N ASP A 123 5.72 -18.95 13.43
CA ASP A 123 5.92 -19.55 14.75
C ASP A 123 7.22 -20.37 14.85
N ILE A 124 7.72 -20.92 13.73
CA ILE A 124 9.04 -21.60 13.70
C ILE A 124 10.16 -20.69 14.24
N PHE A 125 10.08 -19.37 14.02
CA PHE A 125 11.07 -18.42 14.50
C PHE A 125 10.98 -18.11 16.00
N SER A 126 9.91 -18.55 16.67
CA SER A 126 9.75 -18.48 18.12
C SER A 126 10.37 -19.69 18.84
N ASP A 127 10.98 -20.62 18.10
CA ASP A 127 11.53 -21.85 18.68
C ASP A 127 12.72 -21.57 19.61
N SER A 128 12.63 -22.10 20.83
CA SER A 128 13.68 -22.04 21.87
C SER A 128 15.05 -22.54 21.39
N VAL A 129 15.09 -23.45 20.39
CA VAL A 129 16.32 -24.01 19.82
C VAL A 129 17.22 -22.91 19.24
N ILE A 130 16.65 -21.82 18.72
CA ILE A 130 17.40 -20.67 18.18
C ILE A 130 18.22 -19.99 19.28
N SER A 131 17.78 -20.06 20.53
CA SER A 131 18.44 -19.45 21.68
C SER A 131 19.39 -20.37 22.44
N GLN A 132 19.40 -21.67 22.13
CA GLN A 132 20.27 -22.63 22.79
C GLN A 132 21.76 -22.39 22.45
N ARG A 133 22.64 -22.75 23.38
CA ARG A 133 24.09 -22.79 23.14
C ARG A 133 24.45 -24.02 22.29
N THR A 134 25.51 -23.92 21.51
CA THR A 134 26.03 -25.02 20.69
C THR A 134 27.55 -24.94 20.63
N THR A 135 28.20 -26.09 20.48
CA THR A 135 29.64 -26.22 20.28
C THR A 135 30.04 -26.07 18.80
N SER A 136 29.09 -26.19 17.85
CA SER A 136 29.34 -26.05 16.42
C SER A 136 29.46 -24.57 16.02
N VAL A 137 30.57 -24.20 15.38
CA VAL A 137 30.84 -22.83 14.92
C VAL A 137 29.80 -22.36 13.90
N ASN A 138 29.46 -23.21 12.93
CA ASN A 138 28.47 -22.88 11.89
C ASN A 138 27.07 -22.76 12.47
N LEU A 139 26.69 -23.64 13.41
CA LEU A 139 25.37 -23.57 14.05
C LEU A 139 25.26 -22.36 14.99
N SER A 140 26.34 -22.00 15.69
CA SER A 140 26.39 -20.78 16.49
C SER A 140 26.25 -19.53 15.62
N ARG A 141 26.89 -19.52 14.45
CA ARG A 141 26.76 -18.43 13.47
C ARG A 141 25.33 -18.33 12.94
N LEU A 142 24.74 -19.45 12.51
CA LEU A 142 23.35 -19.51 12.05
C LEU A 142 22.39 -18.96 13.09
N ARG A 143 22.49 -19.42 14.35
CA ARG A 143 21.64 -18.96 15.44
C ARG A 143 21.78 -17.46 15.71
N LYS A 144 23.00 -16.92 15.60
CA LYS A 144 23.21 -15.46 15.68
C LYS A 144 22.49 -14.73 14.55
N TRP A 145 22.61 -15.19 13.32
CA TRP A 145 21.96 -14.57 12.16
C TRP A 145 20.43 -14.68 12.21
N LEU A 146 19.90 -15.80 12.70
CA LEU A 146 18.46 -15.97 12.95
C LEU A 146 17.96 -14.98 14.02
N LYS A 147 18.71 -14.79 15.11
CA LYS A 147 18.37 -13.78 16.14
C LYS A 147 18.34 -12.38 15.53
N ASN A 148 19.37 -12.02 14.75
CA ASN A 148 19.43 -10.73 14.07
C ASN A 148 18.27 -10.55 13.09
N PHE A 149 17.87 -11.61 12.36
CA PHE A 149 16.71 -11.60 11.49
C PHE A 149 15.41 -11.39 12.27
N ILE A 150 15.22 -12.08 13.39
CA ILE A 150 14.01 -11.95 14.25
C ILE A 150 13.88 -10.52 14.81
N THR A 151 14.98 -9.85 15.10
CA THR A 151 14.97 -8.44 15.55
C THR A 151 14.94 -7.42 14.40
N SER A 152 14.89 -7.87 13.14
CA SER A 152 14.96 -6.99 11.98
C SER A 152 13.58 -6.62 11.44
N LYS A 153 13.52 -5.49 10.74
CA LYS A 153 12.35 -5.04 9.97
C LYS A 153 11.83 -6.08 8.98
N ASP A 154 12.71 -6.90 8.39
CA ASP A 154 12.29 -7.95 7.44
C ASP A 154 11.35 -8.98 8.11
N TYR A 155 11.58 -9.31 9.38
CA TYR A 155 10.73 -10.25 10.12
C TYR A 155 9.43 -9.61 10.58
N GLU A 156 9.46 -8.34 10.99
CA GLU A 156 8.25 -7.56 11.26
C GLU A 156 7.34 -7.49 10.02
N GLU A 157 7.93 -7.23 8.85
CA GLU A 157 7.22 -7.20 7.57
C GLU A 157 6.63 -8.56 7.18
N LEU A 158 7.30 -9.67 7.54
CA LEU A 158 6.80 -11.03 7.34
C LEU A 158 5.65 -11.36 8.31
N LYS A 159 5.72 -10.90 9.56
CA LYS A 159 4.68 -11.16 10.58
C LYS A 159 3.30 -10.64 10.18
N ILE A 160 3.23 -9.56 9.41
CA ILE A 160 1.99 -8.98 8.88
C ILE A 160 1.11 -10.03 8.17
N PHE A 161 1.71 -11.04 7.54
CA PHE A 161 0.99 -12.09 6.83
C PHE A 161 0.27 -13.10 7.74
N SER A 162 0.67 -13.23 9.01
CA SER A 162 -0.06 -14.02 10.01
C SER A 162 -1.23 -13.26 10.66
N LEU A 163 -1.07 -11.95 10.83
CA LEU A 163 -2.00 -11.11 11.60
C LEU A 163 -3.35 -10.87 10.88
N LYS A 164 -3.40 -11.03 9.55
CA LYS A 164 -4.63 -10.89 8.75
C LYS A 164 -5.78 -11.81 9.20
N HIS A 165 -5.47 -12.95 9.83
CA HIS A 165 -6.43 -13.99 10.18
C HIS A 165 -6.76 -14.04 11.67
N GLU A 166 -6.23 -13.10 12.44
CA GLU A 166 -6.68 -12.85 13.81
C GLU A 166 -7.88 -11.90 13.74
N GLU A 167 -9.04 -12.46 13.40
CA GLU A 167 -10.32 -11.76 13.57
C GLU A 167 -10.58 -11.58 15.08
N GLY A 168 -10.09 -10.48 15.65
CA GLY A 168 -10.43 -10.10 17.02
C GLY A 168 -9.47 -9.08 17.61
N GLU A 169 -9.90 -7.80 17.60
CA GLU A 169 -9.83 -6.74 18.64
C GLU A 169 -8.65 -6.66 19.65
N LYS A 170 -7.57 -7.43 19.50
CA LYS A 170 -6.42 -7.50 20.44
C LYS A 170 -5.10 -7.10 19.80
N GLY A 171 -5.15 -6.57 18.58
CA GLY A 171 -4.00 -6.05 17.85
C GLY A 171 -3.80 -4.55 18.07
N HIS A 172 -2.59 -4.08 17.81
CA HIS A 172 -2.28 -2.65 17.76
C HIS A 172 -3.15 -1.94 16.69
N TRP A 173 -3.59 -0.70 16.95
CA TRP A 173 -4.53 0.03 16.07
C TRP A 173 -4.07 0.13 14.61
N SER A 174 -2.75 0.22 14.40
CA SER A 174 -2.10 0.30 13.08
C SER A 174 -2.44 -0.89 12.16
N TYR A 175 -2.72 -2.06 12.73
CA TYR A 175 -3.02 -3.28 11.97
C TYR A 175 -4.31 -3.16 11.15
N ARG A 176 -5.25 -2.29 11.54
CA ARG A 176 -6.43 -1.97 10.72
C ARG A 176 -6.04 -1.38 9.36
N TYR A 177 -4.89 -0.72 9.30
CA TYR A 177 -4.36 -0.04 8.12
C TYR A 177 -3.24 -0.81 7.43
N THR A 178 -3.18 -2.13 7.64
CA THR A 178 -2.20 -3.05 7.04
C THR A 178 -2.08 -2.88 5.52
N SER A 179 -3.18 -2.57 4.82
CA SER A 179 -3.17 -2.36 3.37
C SER A 179 -2.23 -1.23 2.92
N TYR A 180 -1.97 -0.23 3.77
CA TYR A 180 -0.99 0.84 3.55
C TYR A 180 0.39 0.46 4.04
N LEU A 181 0.50 -0.22 5.19
CA LEU A 181 1.79 -0.67 5.74
C LEU A 181 2.55 -1.65 4.80
N LEU A 182 1.82 -2.32 3.90
CA LEU A 182 2.39 -3.18 2.86
C LEU A 182 2.95 -2.40 1.66
N VAL A 183 2.62 -1.12 1.51
CA VAL A 183 2.99 -0.29 0.34
C VAL A 183 4.50 -0.14 0.18
N PRO A 184 5.27 0.23 1.22
CA PRO A 184 6.72 0.28 1.13
C PRO A 184 7.35 -1.03 0.66
N GLN A 185 6.79 -2.18 1.05
CA GLN A 185 7.35 -3.49 0.71
C GLN A 185 7.34 -3.77 -0.79
N TYR A 186 6.29 -3.37 -1.51
CA TYR A 186 6.17 -3.68 -2.94
C TYR A 186 6.66 -2.57 -3.88
N ILE A 187 6.81 -1.34 -3.39
CA ILE A 187 7.44 -0.24 -4.14
C ILE A 187 8.97 -0.43 -4.15
N ASP A 188 9.55 -0.87 -3.04
CA ASP A 188 10.98 -1.05 -2.92
C ASP A 188 11.49 -2.11 -3.93
N ARG A 189 12.33 -1.66 -4.86
CA ARG A 189 12.91 -2.52 -5.91
C ARG A 189 14.03 -3.42 -5.39
N THR A 190 14.58 -3.12 -4.22
CA THR A 190 15.61 -3.95 -3.56
C THR A 190 15.00 -5.20 -2.94
N ASN A 191 13.70 -5.19 -2.64
CA ASN A 191 12.99 -6.36 -2.14
C ASN A 191 12.83 -7.46 -3.21
N PRO A 192 12.89 -8.75 -2.82
CA PRO A 192 12.64 -9.86 -3.72
C PRO A 192 11.29 -9.75 -4.42
N VAL A 193 11.22 -10.19 -5.67
CA VAL A 193 9.98 -10.15 -6.47
C VAL A 193 8.84 -10.89 -5.77
N GLU A 194 9.14 -11.98 -5.07
CA GLU A 194 8.18 -12.74 -4.27
C GLU A 194 7.61 -11.91 -3.11
N GLN A 195 8.43 -11.13 -2.40
CA GLN A 195 7.97 -10.23 -1.34
C GLN A 195 7.05 -9.15 -1.90
N ARG A 196 7.49 -8.46 -2.98
CA ARG A 196 6.69 -7.40 -3.59
C ARG A 196 5.35 -7.92 -4.10
N LYS A 197 5.33 -9.13 -4.69
CA LYS A 197 4.11 -9.76 -5.17
C LYS A 197 3.17 -10.12 -4.02
N ALA A 198 3.69 -10.70 -2.95
CA ALA A 198 2.92 -11.05 -1.75
C ALA A 198 2.26 -9.81 -1.16
N ALA A 199 3.06 -8.77 -0.91
CA ALA A 199 2.59 -7.51 -0.32
C ALA A 199 1.56 -6.80 -1.20
N LYS A 200 1.81 -6.68 -2.52
CA LYS A 200 0.85 -6.06 -3.46
C LYS A 200 -0.47 -6.83 -3.52
N THR A 201 -0.42 -8.16 -3.56
CA THR A 201 -1.62 -9.01 -3.61
C THR A 201 -2.43 -8.88 -2.34
N LEU A 202 -1.76 -8.93 -1.19
CA LEU A 202 -2.39 -8.80 0.12
C LEU A 202 -3.02 -7.42 0.32
N ALA A 203 -2.29 -6.35 0.00
CA ALA A 203 -2.79 -4.99 0.09
C ALA A 203 -4.05 -4.78 -0.77
N LYS A 204 -4.05 -5.33 -1.99
CA LYS A 204 -5.23 -5.29 -2.86
C LYS A 204 -6.42 -6.02 -2.24
N GLN A 205 -6.22 -7.26 -1.78
CA GLN A 205 -7.29 -8.04 -1.14
C GLN A 205 -7.91 -7.32 0.07
N LEU A 206 -7.08 -6.68 0.91
CA LEU A 206 -7.56 -5.93 2.07
C LEU A 206 -8.38 -4.70 1.66
N LYS A 207 -7.95 -3.96 0.64
CA LYS A 207 -8.71 -2.82 0.10
C LYS A 207 -10.01 -3.25 -0.55
N ASP A 208 -10.01 -4.36 -1.29
CA ASP A 208 -11.21 -4.92 -1.92
C ASP A 208 -12.21 -5.41 -0.86
N LYS A 209 -11.74 -6.05 0.22
CA LYS A 209 -12.56 -6.43 1.38
C LYS A 209 -13.18 -5.19 2.04
N PHE A 210 -12.37 -4.19 2.37
CA PHE A 210 -12.85 -2.94 2.97
C PHE A 210 -13.93 -2.27 2.12
N LYS A 211 -13.72 -2.22 0.80
CA LYS A 211 -14.68 -1.64 -0.15
C LYS A 211 -16.01 -2.40 -0.16
N LEU A 212 -15.98 -3.73 -0.16
CA LEU A 212 -17.18 -4.57 -0.07
C LEU A 212 -17.91 -4.35 1.26
N ASP A 213 -17.17 -4.39 2.37
CA ASP A 213 -17.73 -4.24 3.72
C ASP A 213 -18.37 -2.86 3.88
N LEU A 214 -17.76 -1.80 3.32
CA LEU A 214 -18.30 -0.44 3.36
C LEU A 214 -19.58 -0.33 2.52
N ALA A 215 -19.60 -0.90 1.32
CA ALA A 215 -20.81 -0.93 0.49
C ALA A 215 -21.96 -1.69 1.20
N MET A 216 -21.67 -2.86 1.78
CA MET A 216 -22.63 -3.65 2.54
C MET A 216 -23.16 -2.90 3.77
N TYR A 217 -22.27 -2.24 4.52
CA TYR A 217 -22.64 -1.41 5.66
C TYR A 217 -23.56 -0.25 5.24
N THR A 218 -23.18 0.54 4.23
CA THR A 218 -24.00 1.68 3.78
C THR A 218 -25.37 1.28 3.25
N ALA A 219 -25.48 0.13 2.57
CA ALA A 219 -26.75 -0.39 2.07
C ALA A 219 -27.71 -0.83 3.18
N ARG A 220 -27.19 -1.39 4.29
CA ARG A 220 -28.00 -1.91 5.40
C ARG A 220 -28.20 -0.93 6.55
N ALA A 221 -27.28 0.02 6.74
CA ALA A 221 -27.32 1.05 7.77
C ALA A 221 -28.63 1.86 7.81
N ASN A 222 -29.34 1.92 6.68
CA ASN A 222 -30.59 2.66 6.55
C ASN A 222 -31.85 1.76 6.53
N SER A 223 -31.73 0.47 6.85
CA SER A 223 -32.84 -0.49 6.93
C SER A 223 -33.36 -0.62 8.37
N VAL A 224 -34.67 -0.80 8.54
CA VAL A 224 -35.35 -0.96 9.86
C VAL A 224 -35.17 -2.40 10.40
N GLU A 225 -34.06 -3.06 10.07
CA GLU A 225 -33.79 -4.42 10.56
C GLU A 225 -33.24 -4.37 12.00
N LYS A 226 -33.59 -5.39 12.79
CA LYS A 226 -33.19 -5.51 14.20
C LYS A 226 -31.66 -5.51 14.33
N GLU A 227 -31.14 -4.88 15.39
CA GLU A 227 -29.71 -4.73 15.71
C GLU A 227 -28.85 -6.00 15.53
N ASN A 228 -29.43 -7.20 15.70
CA ASN A 228 -28.72 -8.47 15.58
C ASN A 228 -28.35 -8.91 14.15
N THR A 229 -28.82 -8.24 13.09
CA THR A 229 -28.49 -8.59 11.68
C THR A 229 -27.67 -7.51 10.95
N MET A 230 -27.32 -6.42 11.64
CA MET A 230 -26.59 -5.31 11.03
C MET A 230 -25.13 -5.70 10.78
N PRO A 231 -24.60 -5.49 9.56
CA PRO A 231 -23.19 -5.70 9.28
C PRO A 231 -22.34 -4.77 10.15
N LYS A 232 -21.25 -5.30 10.71
CA LYS A 232 -20.33 -4.52 11.54
C LYS A 232 -19.74 -3.36 10.70
N ASN A 233 -19.68 -2.16 11.29
CA ASN A 233 -19.04 -1.02 10.64
C ASN A 233 -17.56 -1.34 10.38
N PRO A 234 -17.07 -1.27 9.12
CA PRO A 234 -15.67 -1.56 8.80
C PRO A 234 -14.71 -0.42 9.16
N THR A 235 -15.21 0.70 9.68
CA THR A 235 -14.43 1.88 10.06
C THR A 235 -14.38 2.08 11.56
N GLY A 236 -13.36 2.78 12.04
CA GLY A 236 -13.27 3.26 13.43
C GLY A 236 -14.14 4.47 13.76
N LEU A 237 -14.88 5.02 12.79
CA LEU A 237 -15.63 6.28 12.95
C LEU A 237 -17.01 6.11 13.60
N GLY A 238 -17.46 4.88 13.81
CA GLY A 238 -18.84 4.63 14.19
C GLY A 238 -19.82 5.24 13.18
N ASP A 239 -20.97 5.74 13.65
CA ASP A 239 -22.04 6.23 12.79
C ASP A 239 -21.68 7.53 12.03
N GLU A 240 -20.63 8.23 12.44
CA GLU A 240 -20.13 9.43 11.74
C GLU A 240 -19.70 9.13 10.30
N VAL A 241 -19.35 7.88 9.99
CA VAL A 241 -19.00 7.45 8.63
C VAL A 241 -20.10 7.77 7.63
N LEU A 242 -21.38 7.64 8.02
CA LEU A 242 -22.51 7.91 7.13
C LEU A 242 -22.60 9.41 6.83
N ASN A 243 -22.33 10.27 7.82
CA ASN A 243 -22.30 11.71 7.63
C ASN A 243 -21.16 12.13 6.70
N VAL A 244 -19.96 11.54 6.88
CA VAL A 244 -18.82 11.77 5.97
C VAL A 244 -19.16 11.35 4.54
N ILE A 245 -19.76 10.16 4.36
CA ILE A 245 -20.17 9.67 3.04
C ILE A 245 -21.23 10.59 2.43
N LYS A 246 -22.25 11.00 3.18
CA LYS A 246 -23.28 11.93 2.71
C LYS A 246 -22.68 13.26 2.27
N MET A 247 -21.78 13.85 3.06
CA MET A 247 -21.08 15.08 2.68
C MET A 247 -20.27 14.92 1.38
N LEU A 248 -19.53 13.82 1.24
CA LEU A 248 -18.71 13.54 0.07
C LEU A 248 -19.55 13.32 -1.20
N VAL A 249 -20.63 12.55 -1.10
CA VAL A 249 -21.50 12.24 -2.24
C VAL A 249 -22.33 13.47 -2.65
N ALA A 250 -22.84 14.25 -1.70
CA ALA A 250 -23.60 15.46 -2.03
C ALA A 250 -22.76 16.51 -2.77
N ARG A 251 -21.47 16.62 -2.43
CA ARG A 251 -20.54 17.49 -3.16
C ARG A 251 -20.31 17.05 -4.61
N ARG A 252 -20.61 15.80 -4.99
CA ARG A 252 -20.56 15.35 -6.40
C ARG A 252 -21.56 16.07 -7.32
N GLY A 253 -22.63 16.67 -6.78
CA GLY A 253 -23.61 17.40 -7.57
C GLY A 253 -23.06 18.72 -8.12
N GLN A 254 -22.82 19.70 -7.25
CA GLN A 254 -22.37 21.04 -7.65
C GLN A 254 -20.85 21.15 -7.90
N PHE A 255 -20.04 20.27 -7.29
CA PHE A 255 -18.57 20.34 -7.33
C PHE A 255 -17.93 18.97 -7.44
N ASN A 256 -18.26 18.21 -8.50
CA ASN A 256 -17.61 16.93 -8.76
C ASN A 256 -16.09 17.13 -8.93
N TYR A 257 -15.31 16.69 -7.94
CA TYR A 257 -13.85 16.83 -7.95
C TYR A 257 -13.20 16.19 -9.17
N VAL A 258 -13.80 15.14 -9.76
CA VAL A 258 -13.32 14.54 -11.01
C VAL A 258 -13.46 15.53 -12.17
N ASN A 259 -14.61 16.20 -12.28
CA ASN A 259 -14.85 17.20 -13.32
C ASN A 259 -13.94 18.42 -13.13
N LEU A 260 -13.77 18.87 -11.88
CA LEU A 260 -12.86 19.98 -11.55
C LEU A 260 -11.41 19.65 -11.92
N ALA A 261 -10.94 18.43 -11.62
CA ALA A 261 -9.62 17.98 -12.02
C ALA A 261 -9.45 17.93 -13.55
N ASN A 262 -10.46 17.44 -14.28
CA ASN A 262 -10.44 17.40 -15.74
C ASN A 262 -10.36 18.81 -16.35
N ILE A 263 -11.19 19.75 -15.85
CA ILE A 263 -11.18 21.15 -16.29
C ILE A 263 -9.81 21.77 -16.01
N PHE A 264 -9.26 21.56 -14.81
CA PHE A 264 -7.94 22.08 -14.44
C PHE A 264 -6.86 21.55 -15.39
N THR A 265 -6.78 20.23 -15.59
CA THR A 265 -5.77 19.62 -16.47
C THR A 265 -5.87 20.13 -17.91
N GLN A 266 -7.09 20.34 -18.43
CA GLN A 266 -7.30 20.91 -19.77
C GLN A 266 -6.84 22.37 -19.85
N GLN A 267 -7.12 23.18 -18.83
CA GLN A 267 -6.75 24.59 -18.80
C GLN A 267 -5.24 24.81 -18.63
N THR A 268 -4.53 23.85 -18.02
CA THR A 268 -3.11 23.99 -17.72
C THR A 268 -2.18 23.31 -18.73
N GLN A 269 -2.68 22.75 -19.83
CA GLN A 269 -1.86 21.92 -20.72
C GLN A 269 -0.75 22.68 -21.47
N TYR A 270 -0.92 23.98 -21.70
CA TYR A 270 -0.03 24.80 -22.56
C TYR A 270 0.48 26.06 -21.88
N ILE A 271 0.48 26.07 -20.54
CA ILE A 271 0.98 27.20 -19.75
C ILE A 271 2.40 26.93 -19.27
N THR A 272 3.10 28.00 -18.91
CA THR A 272 4.43 27.88 -18.32
C THR A 272 4.37 27.20 -16.96
N TYR A 273 5.45 26.54 -16.55
CA TYR A 273 5.51 25.88 -15.25
C TYR A 273 5.25 26.85 -14.09
N LYS A 274 5.73 28.10 -14.21
CA LYS A 274 5.45 29.16 -13.24
C LYS A 274 3.96 29.47 -13.10
N GLU A 275 3.25 29.66 -14.22
CA GLU A 275 1.80 29.90 -14.22
C GLU A 275 1.02 28.69 -13.71
N PHE A 276 1.50 27.48 -14.01
CA PHE A 276 0.95 26.26 -13.47
C PHE A 276 1.02 26.22 -11.94
N LYS A 277 2.18 26.52 -11.34
CA LYS A 277 2.34 26.57 -9.87
C LYS A 277 1.31 27.49 -9.21
N ILE A 278 1.11 28.68 -9.78
CA ILE A 278 0.11 29.65 -9.29
C ILE A 278 -1.32 29.11 -9.44
N SER A 279 -1.64 28.54 -10.60
CA SER A 279 -2.96 27.98 -10.89
C SER A 279 -3.28 26.77 -10.02
N LEU A 280 -2.28 25.96 -9.70
CA LEU A 280 -2.38 24.78 -8.85
C LEU A 280 -2.80 25.14 -7.43
N VAL A 281 -2.17 26.16 -6.81
CA VAL A 281 -2.57 26.63 -5.48
C VAL A 281 -4.03 27.10 -5.48
N LYS A 282 -4.43 27.88 -6.49
CA LYS A 282 -5.82 28.35 -6.65
C LYS A 282 -6.81 27.18 -6.77
N TYR A 283 -6.48 26.16 -7.56
CA TYR A 283 -7.29 24.95 -7.71
C TYR A 283 -7.44 24.18 -6.39
N LEU A 284 -6.36 24.05 -5.62
CA LEU A 284 -6.39 23.33 -4.33
C LEU A 284 -7.30 24.03 -3.32
N ILE A 285 -7.22 25.36 -3.18
CA ILE A 285 -8.04 26.13 -2.24
C ILE A 285 -9.48 26.37 -2.72
N PHE A 286 -9.78 26.10 -3.99
CA PHE A 286 -11.12 26.28 -4.56
C PHE A 286 -12.17 25.46 -3.78
N CYS A 287 -13.29 26.10 -3.41
CA CYS A 287 -14.37 25.53 -2.57
C CYS A 287 -14.00 25.18 -1.12
N LEU A 288 -12.93 25.77 -0.57
CA LEU A 288 -12.74 25.79 0.88
C LEU A 288 -13.66 26.85 1.51
N ASN A 289 -14.47 26.44 2.49
CA ASN A 289 -15.42 27.35 3.15
C ASN A 289 -14.74 28.31 4.13
N ASP A 290 -13.63 27.88 4.74
CA ASP A 290 -12.84 28.67 5.68
C ASP A 290 -11.81 29.51 4.92
N LYS A 291 -12.04 30.82 4.89
CA LYS A 291 -11.20 31.78 4.16
C LYS A 291 -9.85 32.01 4.84
N ASP A 292 -9.81 32.01 6.17
CA ASP A 292 -8.57 32.26 6.92
C ASP A 292 -7.63 31.06 6.77
N LEU A 293 -8.17 29.85 6.89
CA LEU A 293 -7.43 28.63 6.64
C LEU A 293 -6.97 28.54 5.17
N ALA A 294 -7.84 28.88 4.22
CA ALA A 294 -7.45 28.91 2.80
C ALA A 294 -6.29 29.87 2.54
N MET A 295 -6.26 31.03 3.22
CA MET A 295 -5.16 31.99 3.12
C MET A 295 -3.85 31.44 3.67
N VAL A 296 -3.89 30.78 4.84
CA VAL A 296 -2.71 30.15 5.45
C VAL A 296 -2.15 29.03 4.57
N ILE A 297 -3.01 28.13 4.06
CA ILE A 297 -2.61 27.05 3.16
C ILE A 297 -2.03 27.63 1.87
N SER A 298 -2.69 28.63 1.28
CA SER A 298 -2.25 29.26 0.05
C SER A 298 -0.87 29.87 0.21
N ALA A 299 -0.63 30.64 1.27
CA ALA A 299 0.66 31.27 1.52
C ALA A 299 1.78 30.22 1.64
N LYS A 300 1.61 29.23 2.52
CA LYS A 300 2.61 28.18 2.74
C LYS A 300 2.91 27.33 1.51
N LEU A 301 1.87 26.95 0.75
CA LEU A 301 2.05 26.18 -0.48
C LEU A 301 2.69 27.03 -1.59
N SER A 302 2.31 28.30 -1.73
CA SER A 302 2.94 29.20 -2.69
C SER A 302 4.43 29.38 -2.39
N ASP A 303 4.81 29.58 -1.13
CA ASP A 303 6.21 29.74 -0.74
C ASP A 303 7.05 28.51 -1.11
N LYS A 304 6.56 27.30 -0.78
CA LYS A 304 7.24 26.04 -1.13
C LYS A 304 7.30 25.81 -2.64
N LEU A 305 6.18 25.98 -3.34
CA LEU A 305 6.11 25.74 -4.78
C LEU A 305 6.96 26.74 -5.59
N ASN A 306 7.00 28.00 -5.19
CA ASN A 306 7.79 29.02 -5.90
C ASN A 306 9.25 28.60 -6.02
N SER A 307 9.83 28.05 -4.93
CA SER A 307 11.20 27.54 -4.89
C SER A 307 11.43 26.22 -5.64
N LEU A 308 10.35 25.53 -6.03
CA LEU A 308 10.44 24.22 -6.67
C LEU A 308 10.76 24.37 -8.17
N TYR A 309 11.88 23.76 -8.58
CA TYR A 309 12.35 23.67 -9.97
C TYR A 309 12.38 25.02 -10.74
N GLU A 310 12.88 26.09 -10.11
CA GLU A 310 12.92 27.45 -10.69
C GLU A 310 13.52 27.53 -12.10
N ASN A 311 14.53 26.70 -12.39
CA ASN A 311 15.17 26.66 -13.71
C ASN A 311 14.22 26.24 -14.85
N HIS A 312 13.11 25.59 -14.51
CA HIS A 312 12.09 25.13 -15.46
C HIS A 312 10.88 26.08 -15.52
N ASP A 313 10.89 27.23 -14.82
CA ASP A 313 9.73 28.13 -14.71
C ASP A 313 9.18 28.62 -16.06
N ASN A 314 10.08 28.86 -17.01
CA ASN A 314 9.75 29.35 -18.35
C ASN A 314 9.47 28.21 -19.34
N GLU A 315 9.65 26.96 -18.95
CA GLU A 315 9.32 25.80 -19.78
C GLU A 315 7.81 25.53 -19.71
N GLU A 316 7.27 24.98 -20.80
CA GLU A 316 5.90 24.46 -20.80
C GLU A 316 5.81 23.27 -19.85
N ILE A 317 4.68 23.18 -19.13
CA ILE A 317 4.47 22.05 -18.25
C ILE A 317 4.40 20.73 -19.03
N ASN A 318 5.09 19.73 -18.49
CA ASN A 318 5.05 18.36 -18.99
C ASN A 318 4.65 17.39 -17.88
N ASN A 319 4.38 16.14 -18.27
CA ASN A 319 3.94 15.09 -17.34
C ASN A 319 4.97 14.80 -16.23
N LEU A 320 6.26 14.97 -16.50
CA LEU A 320 7.32 14.74 -15.51
C LEU A 320 7.29 15.82 -14.42
N LEU A 321 7.21 17.10 -14.81
CA LEU A 321 7.09 18.23 -13.89
C LEU A 321 5.78 18.15 -13.09
N LEU A 322 4.67 17.81 -13.74
CA LEU A 322 3.38 17.57 -13.06
C LEU A 322 3.52 16.49 -11.98
N GLN A 323 4.07 15.33 -12.34
CA GLN A 323 4.23 14.21 -11.41
C GLN A 323 5.12 14.57 -10.24
N LYS A 324 6.31 15.14 -10.49
CA LYS A 324 7.23 15.54 -9.41
C LYS A 324 6.60 16.60 -8.51
N THR A 325 5.93 17.60 -9.07
CA THR A 325 5.24 18.63 -8.30
C THR A 325 4.14 18.05 -7.42
N CYS A 326 3.35 17.09 -7.93
CA CYS A 326 2.31 16.42 -7.16
C CYS A 326 2.89 15.55 -6.03
N GLN A 327 4.03 14.89 -6.25
CA GLN A 327 4.74 14.14 -5.20
C GLN A 327 5.22 15.07 -4.08
N HIS A 328 5.91 16.17 -4.41
CA HIS A 328 6.32 17.18 -3.42
C HIS A 328 5.13 17.78 -2.66
N LEU A 329 4.01 18.04 -3.34
CA LEU A 329 2.80 18.53 -2.67
C LEU A 329 2.21 17.53 -1.67
N ILE A 330 2.22 16.25 -2.01
CA ILE A 330 1.84 15.18 -1.09
C ILE A 330 2.76 15.23 0.13
N GLU A 331 4.08 15.24 -0.08
CA GLU A 331 5.08 15.31 0.98
C GLU A 331 4.86 16.55 1.89
N TYR A 332 4.62 17.72 1.32
CA TYR A 332 4.30 18.94 2.08
C TYR A 332 3.00 18.83 2.87
N LEU A 333 2.04 18.03 2.44
CA LEU A 333 0.77 17.82 3.13
C LEU A 333 0.78 16.59 4.06
N THR A 334 1.83 15.78 4.05
CA THR A 334 1.96 14.57 4.88
C THR A 334 3.29 14.49 5.62
N THR A 335 4.40 14.23 4.93
CA THR A 335 5.72 13.91 5.48
C THR A 335 6.81 14.40 4.54
N GLU A 336 7.53 15.47 4.89
CA GLU A 336 8.55 16.06 3.99
C GLU A 336 9.86 15.26 3.94
N ASN A 337 10.15 14.52 5.01
CA ASN A 337 11.39 13.74 5.15
C ASN A 337 11.13 12.23 5.32
N HIS A 338 9.89 11.77 5.06
CA HIS A 338 9.45 10.39 5.28
C HIS A 338 9.68 9.85 6.71
N GLN A 339 9.86 10.74 7.68
CA GLN A 339 10.13 10.40 9.08
C GLN A 339 9.24 11.18 10.03
N LEU A 340 9.11 12.49 9.79
CA LEU A 340 8.35 13.43 10.59
C LEU A 340 7.15 13.94 9.77
N PRO A 341 6.01 14.16 10.45
CA PRO A 341 4.87 14.86 9.86
C PRO A 341 5.27 16.27 9.42
N SER A 342 4.74 16.72 8.29
CA SER A 342 4.96 18.08 7.81
C SER A 342 4.27 19.12 8.69
N GLU A 343 4.75 20.36 8.65
CA GLU A 343 4.13 21.45 9.42
C GLU A 343 2.67 21.70 8.98
N LEU A 344 2.40 21.64 7.67
CA LEU A 344 1.04 21.78 7.13
C LEU A 344 0.12 20.62 7.56
N PHE A 345 0.65 19.40 7.62
CA PHE A 345 -0.10 18.26 8.13
C PHE A 345 -0.59 18.53 9.57
N LEU A 346 0.32 18.96 10.45
CA LEU A 346 0.00 19.27 11.84
C LEU A 346 -1.04 20.40 11.94
N VAL A 347 -0.88 21.49 11.18
CA VAL A 347 -1.84 22.61 11.17
C VAL A 347 -3.26 22.14 10.79
N LEU A 348 -3.38 21.37 9.70
CA LEU A 348 -4.68 20.94 9.17
C LEU A 348 -5.40 19.93 10.07
N ILE A 349 -4.62 19.08 10.73
CA ILE A 349 -5.12 18.08 11.66
C ILE A 349 -5.59 18.72 12.97
N PHE A 350 -4.78 19.58 13.59
CA PHE A 350 -5.11 20.15 14.90
C PHE A 350 -6.25 21.16 14.86
N GLN A 351 -6.52 21.76 13.71
CA GLN A 351 -7.72 22.57 13.48
C GLN A 351 -9.00 21.75 13.32
N LYS A 352 -8.95 20.43 13.56
CA LYS A 352 -10.07 19.48 13.45
C LYS A 352 -10.68 19.44 12.04
N THR A 353 -9.85 19.61 11.01
CA THR A 353 -10.28 19.56 9.62
C THR A 353 -9.63 18.41 8.82
N PRO A 354 -9.65 17.15 9.31
CA PRO A 354 -9.05 16.02 8.59
C PRO A 354 -9.67 15.84 7.19
N LEU A 355 -10.97 16.10 7.05
CA LEU A 355 -11.66 16.05 5.77
C LEU A 355 -11.10 17.04 4.74
N ILE A 356 -10.70 18.26 5.17
CA ILE A 356 -10.11 19.25 4.26
C ILE A 356 -8.79 18.73 3.70
N LEU A 357 -7.91 18.24 4.58
CA LEU A 357 -6.64 17.64 4.17
C LEU A 357 -6.86 16.47 3.19
N VAL A 358 -7.78 15.56 3.50
CA VAL A 358 -8.09 14.43 2.62
C VAL A 358 -8.62 14.89 1.26
N ILE A 359 -9.46 15.94 1.21
CA ILE A 359 -9.95 16.53 -0.05
C ILE A 359 -8.80 17.15 -0.86
N LEU A 360 -7.85 17.84 -0.21
CA LEU A 360 -6.67 18.39 -0.90
C LEU A 360 -5.83 17.27 -1.53
N LEU A 361 -5.57 16.19 -0.78
CA LEU A 361 -4.85 15.02 -1.26
C LEU A 361 -5.60 14.33 -2.41
N LEU A 362 -6.92 14.21 -2.32
CA LEU A 362 -7.78 13.68 -3.38
C LEU A 362 -7.65 14.52 -4.66
N LYS A 363 -7.74 15.85 -4.55
CA LYS A 363 -7.60 16.77 -5.69
C LYS A 363 -6.27 16.59 -6.42
N ILE A 364 -5.17 16.39 -5.68
CA ILE A 364 -3.83 16.15 -6.23
C ILE A 364 -3.80 14.81 -7.00
N VAL A 365 -4.36 13.74 -6.42
CA VAL A 365 -4.39 12.43 -7.08
C VAL A 365 -5.27 12.44 -8.33
N LEU A 366 -6.35 13.22 -8.34
CA LEU A 366 -7.25 13.30 -9.50
C LEU A 366 -6.59 14.00 -10.69
N ILE A 367 -5.72 15.00 -10.47
CA ILE A 367 -4.96 15.63 -11.56
C ILE A 367 -3.74 14.79 -12.00
N CYS A 368 -3.17 13.98 -11.08
CA CYS A 368 -2.02 13.13 -11.37
C CYS A 368 -2.20 11.73 -10.75
N LYS A 369 -2.91 10.84 -11.48
CA LYS A 369 -3.18 9.45 -11.03
C LYS A 369 -1.94 8.67 -10.59
N PRO A 370 -0.77 8.75 -11.27
CA PRO A 370 0.44 8.05 -10.84
C PRO A 370 0.92 8.40 -9.42
N SER A 371 0.58 9.60 -8.93
CA SER A 371 0.96 10.06 -7.59
C SER A 371 0.22 9.34 -6.46
N ARG A 372 -0.86 8.59 -6.76
CA ARG A 372 -1.60 7.81 -5.76
C ARG A 372 -0.71 6.83 -5.00
N LEU A 373 0.17 6.13 -5.71
CA LEU A 373 1.03 5.12 -5.10
C LEU A 373 2.03 5.76 -4.11
N HIS A 374 2.54 6.94 -4.46
CA HIS A 374 3.42 7.71 -3.60
C HIS A 374 2.66 8.25 -2.36
N LEU A 375 1.43 8.75 -2.55
CA LEU A 375 0.56 9.13 -1.42
C LEU A 375 0.35 7.99 -0.44
N GLU A 376 0.02 6.79 -0.93
CA GLU A 376 -0.16 5.63 -0.06
C GLU A 376 1.12 5.24 0.71
N ALA A 377 2.30 5.49 0.13
CA ALA A 377 3.58 5.31 0.82
C ALA A 377 3.77 6.34 1.95
N CYS A 378 3.49 7.62 1.68
CA CYS A 378 3.55 8.67 2.71
C CYS A 378 2.54 8.44 3.84
N ILE A 379 1.35 7.92 3.54
CA ILE A 379 0.38 7.50 4.57
C ILE A 379 0.95 6.35 5.42
N ALA A 380 1.65 5.40 4.80
CA ALA A 380 2.32 4.33 5.54
C ALA A 380 3.43 4.87 6.47
N ASP A 381 4.18 5.88 6.02
CA ASP A 381 5.20 6.55 6.83
C ASP A 381 4.57 7.27 8.04
N LEU A 382 3.44 7.96 7.85
CA LEU A 382 2.68 8.57 8.94
C LEU A 382 2.20 7.52 9.96
N ILE A 383 1.59 6.43 9.49
CA ILE A 383 1.11 5.37 10.39
C ILE A 383 2.27 4.80 11.21
N ARG A 384 3.41 4.52 10.57
CA ARG A 384 4.61 4.01 11.26
C ARG A 384 5.16 5.00 12.28
N TYR A 385 5.16 6.30 11.96
CA TYR A 385 5.60 7.34 12.90
C TYR A 385 4.68 7.40 14.13
N TYR A 386 3.36 7.27 13.96
CA TYR A 386 2.43 7.36 15.08
C TYR A 386 2.25 6.03 15.85
N GLU A 387 2.59 4.90 15.23
CA GLU A 387 2.51 3.58 15.86
C GLU A 387 3.40 3.45 17.12
N GLN A 388 4.40 4.31 17.28
CA GLN A 388 5.24 4.34 18.49
C GLN A 388 4.57 4.97 19.72
N PHE A 389 3.40 5.61 19.56
CA PHE A 389 2.67 6.28 20.65
C PHE A 389 1.42 5.48 21.07
N PRO A 390 0.91 5.68 22.30
CA PRO A 390 -0.33 5.07 22.75
C PRO A 390 -1.53 5.44 21.86
N GLU A 391 -2.47 4.50 21.69
CA GLU A 391 -3.66 4.70 20.85
C GLU A 391 -4.51 5.91 21.25
N GLU A 392 -4.57 6.22 22.55
CA GLU A 392 -5.28 7.36 23.11
C GLU A 392 -4.76 8.70 22.56
N ASP A 393 -3.45 8.79 22.34
CA ASP A 393 -2.79 9.99 21.81
C ASP A 393 -2.87 10.08 20.29
N CYS A 394 -3.24 8.99 19.61
CA CYS A 394 -3.28 8.88 18.15
C CYS A 394 -4.68 9.04 17.55
N GLN A 395 -5.72 9.30 18.34
CA GLN A 395 -7.12 9.33 17.89
C GLN A 395 -7.37 10.24 16.68
N TRP A 396 -6.69 11.39 16.63
CA TRP A 396 -6.82 12.34 15.51
C TRP A 396 -6.16 11.81 14.22
N VAL A 397 -5.06 11.05 14.31
CA VAL A 397 -4.42 10.38 13.15
C VAL A 397 -5.33 9.27 12.66
N ILE A 398 -5.82 8.45 13.60
CA ILE A 398 -6.75 7.35 13.34
C ILE A 398 -7.95 7.90 12.58
N ASN A 399 -8.61 8.94 13.11
CA ASN A 399 -9.72 9.62 12.44
C ASN A 399 -9.36 10.11 11.02
N PHE A 400 -8.18 10.73 10.85
CA PHE A 400 -7.70 11.14 9.53
C PHE A 400 -7.55 9.96 8.56
N VAL A 401 -6.93 8.86 8.98
CA VAL A 401 -6.73 7.66 8.15
C VAL A 401 -8.07 6.99 7.82
N GLU A 402 -9.04 6.97 8.75
CA GLU A 402 -10.39 6.48 8.47
C GLU A 402 -11.10 7.34 7.40
N ILE A 403 -11.09 8.66 7.54
CA ILE A 403 -11.69 9.58 6.56
C ILE A 403 -10.98 9.45 5.21
N PHE A 404 -9.65 9.30 5.21
CA PHE A 404 -8.85 9.03 4.03
C PHE A 404 -9.32 7.76 3.33
N ASN A 405 -9.44 6.65 4.06
CA ASN A 405 -9.87 5.35 3.54
C ASN A 405 -11.25 5.42 2.90
N VAL A 406 -12.21 6.03 3.61
CA VAL A 406 -13.58 6.21 3.15
C VAL A 406 -13.60 7.06 1.89
N THR A 407 -12.90 8.20 1.89
CA THR A 407 -12.89 9.13 0.74
C THR A 407 -12.30 8.47 -0.51
N PHE A 408 -11.13 7.86 -0.40
CA PHE A 408 -10.48 7.19 -1.54
C PHE A 408 -11.21 5.93 -1.99
N THR A 409 -12.04 5.31 -1.14
CA THR A 409 -12.94 4.22 -1.52
C THR A 409 -14.16 4.72 -2.27
N ILE A 410 -14.76 5.84 -1.84
CA ILE A 410 -15.90 6.45 -2.55
C ILE A 410 -15.49 6.92 -3.94
N TYR A 411 -14.33 7.55 -4.06
CA TYR A 411 -13.78 8.03 -5.33
C TYR A 411 -13.00 6.94 -6.11
N ALA A 412 -13.03 5.69 -5.65
CA ALA A 412 -12.50 4.56 -6.43
C ALA A 412 -13.33 4.36 -7.71
N GLU A 413 -12.71 3.86 -8.77
CA GLU A 413 -13.33 3.83 -10.09
C GLU A 413 -14.50 2.84 -10.19
N ASP A 414 -14.57 1.79 -9.35
CA ASP A 414 -15.45 0.64 -9.59
C ASP A 414 -16.75 0.57 -8.74
N VAL A 415 -16.98 1.48 -7.78
CA VAL A 415 -18.27 1.57 -7.05
C VAL A 415 -18.79 3.01 -7.06
N GLU A 416 -20.04 3.17 -7.47
CA GLU A 416 -20.77 4.42 -7.41
C GLU A 416 -21.59 4.51 -6.13
N TYR A 417 -21.41 5.59 -5.39
CA TYR A 417 -22.22 5.97 -4.25
C TYR A 417 -23.12 7.13 -4.65
N ASN A 418 -24.42 6.97 -4.42
CA ASN A 418 -25.48 7.92 -4.76
C ASN A 418 -26.31 8.27 -3.52
N LEU A 419 -26.86 9.48 -3.48
CA LEU A 419 -27.80 9.91 -2.44
C LEU A 419 -29.22 9.96 -2.99
N VAL A 420 -30.16 9.41 -2.23
CA VAL A 420 -31.59 9.47 -2.53
C VAL A 420 -32.30 10.12 -1.35
N LYS A 421 -33.02 11.21 -1.62
CA LYS A 421 -33.89 11.88 -0.63
C LYS A 421 -35.19 11.09 -0.51
N ILE A 422 -35.63 10.81 0.71
CA ILE A 422 -36.82 9.95 0.95
C ILE A 422 -38.03 10.73 1.42
N ASN A 423 -37.83 11.90 2.03
CA ASN A 423 -38.92 12.81 2.38
C ASN A 423 -38.89 14.05 1.48
N ASN A 424 -39.93 14.24 0.67
CA ASN A 424 -40.10 15.42 -0.18
C ASN A 424 -40.92 16.55 0.49
N ASP A 425 -41.42 16.36 1.72
CA ASP A 425 -42.48 17.21 2.28
C ASP A 425 -42.01 18.33 3.21
N ARG A 426 -40.70 18.58 3.34
CA ARG A 426 -40.19 19.78 4.07
C ARG A 426 -39.44 20.69 3.13
N ALA A 427 -40.20 21.54 2.45
CA ALA A 427 -39.70 22.78 1.87
C ALA A 427 -39.76 23.85 2.95
N ASP A 428 -38.76 23.92 3.83
CA ASP A 428 -38.42 25.21 4.42
C ASP A 428 -36.94 25.29 4.75
N GLY A 429 -36.34 26.42 4.39
CA GLY A 429 -34.90 26.61 4.37
C GLY A 429 -34.34 26.85 5.76
N THR A 430 -33.83 25.83 6.43
CA THR A 430 -32.74 25.98 7.42
C THR A 430 -32.02 24.65 7.63
N MET A 431 -30.71 24.62 7.37
CA MET A 431 -29.75 23.49 7.50
C MET A 431 -30.16 22.16 6.81
N VAL A 432 -29.27 21.60 5.99
CA VAL A 432 -29.48 20.27 5.39
C VAL A 432 -29.50 19.23 6.51
N GLU A 433 -30.68 18.82 6.97
CA GLU A 433 -30.86 17.65 7.82
C GLU A 433 -30.54 16.41 6.97
N TRP A 434 -29.28 15.97 7.04
CA TRP A 434 -28.77 14.79 6.33
C TRP A 434 -29.50 13.49 6.70
N GLU A 435 -30.39 13.52 7.69
CA GLU A 435 -31.28 12.44 8.10
C GLU A 435 -32.26 12.02 6.99
N ASP A 436 -32.67 12.94 6.12
CA ASP A 436 -33.61 12.67 5.02
C ASP A 436 -32.99 11.99 3.78
N TYR A 437 -31.66 11.81 3.77
CA TYR A 437 -30.91 11.23 2.65
C TYR A 437 -30.38 9.84 2.97
N ARG A 438 -30.64 8.87 2.08
CA ARG A 438 -30.04 7.53 2.12
C ARG A 438 -28.94 7.38 1.10
N VAL A 439 -27.91 6.63 1.48
CA VAL A 439 -26.76 6.28 0.63
C VAL A 439 -27.05 4.96 -0.07
N PHE A 440 -26.83 4.92 -1.38
CA PHE A 440 -26.91 3.71 -2.20
C PHE A 440 -25.58 3.47 -2.90
N SER A 441 -25.08 2.24 -2.85
CA SER A 441 -23.88 1.81 -3.57
C SER A 441 -24.24 0.89 -4.74
N GLN A 442 -23.68 1.12 -5.92
CA GLN A 442 -23.82 0.27 -7.10
C GLN A 442 -22.44 -0.01 -7.72
N LEU A 443 -22.22 -1.22 -8.21
CA LEU A 443 -21.04 -1.51 -9.03
C LEU A 443 -21.20 -0.80 -10.38
N LYS A 444 -20.16 -0.12 -10.87
CA LYS A 444 -20.20 0.45 -12.22
C LYS A 444 -20.33 -0.69 -13.23
N GLY A 445 -21.41 -0.69 -14.00
CA GLY A 445 -21.53 -1.58 -15.15
C GLY A 445 -20.45 -1.23 -16.18
N GLU A 446 -19.93 -2.23 -16.89
CA GLU A 446 -19.12 -1.96 -18.09
C GLU A 446 -19.92 -1.04 -19.03
N PRO A 447 -19.29 -0.02 -19.63
CA PRO A 447 -19.99 0.83 -20.59
C PRO A 447 -20.56 -0.07 -21.67
N LYS A 448 -21.89 -0.07 -21.81
CA LYS A 448 -22.56 -0.73 -22.92
C LYS A 448 -21.93 -0.16 -24.19
N ALA A 449 -21.20 -0.99 -24.93
CA ALA A 449 -20.76 -0.65 -26.27
C ALA A 449 -22.01 -0.20 -27.04
N ASP A 450 -21.95 1.02 -27.56
CA ASP A 450 -23.04 1.64 -28.31
C ASP A 450 -23.61 0.61 -29.29
N GLY A 451 -24.94 0.43 -29.18
CA GLY A 451 -25.69 -0.41 -30.10
C GLY A 451 -25.45 0.10 -31.51
N LYS A 452 -24.71 -0.66 -32.30
CA LYS A 452 -24.80 -0.58 -33.76
C LYS A 452 -26.25 -0.85 -34.11
N VAL A 453 -26.98 0.22 -34.42
CA VAL A 453 -28.24 0.17 -35.15
C VAL A 453 -27.96 -0.58 -36.44
N ASN A 454 -28.47 -1.81 -36.52
CA ASN A 454 -28.51 -2.60 -37.74
C ASN A 454 -29.55 -1.97 -38.65
N GLU A 455 -29.15 -1.01 -39.49
CA GLU A 455 -29.89 -0.70 -40.72
C GLU A 455 -29.57 -1.80 -41.74
N LYS A 456 -30.39 -2.85 -41.73
CA LYS A 456 -30.67 -3.67 -42.90
C LYS A 456 -32.17 -3.68 -43.11
N ASN A 457 -32.63 -2.88 -44.07
CA ASN A 457 -33.64 -3.22 -45.08
C ASN A 457 -34.11 -1.94 -45.77
N SER A 458 -33.68 -1.71 -47.01
CA SER A 458 -34.56 -1.48 -48.17
C SER A 458 -33.74 -1.10 -49.41
N LEU A 459 -33.96 -1.88 -50.47
CA LEU A 459 -33.53 -1.80 -51.87
C LEU A 459 -32.16 -2.40 -52.22
#